data_AF-A0A0S9CGP7-F1
#
_entry.id   AF-A0A0S9CGP7-F1
#
_cell.length_a   1.000
_cell.length_b   1.000
_cell.length_c   1.000
_cell.angle_alpha   90.00
_cell.angle_beta   90.00
_cell.angle_gamma   90.00
#
_symmetry.space_group_name_H-M   'P 1'
#
loop_
_entity.id
_entity.type
_entity.pdbx_description
1 polymer ?
#
loop_
_entity_poly.entity_id
_entity_poly.type
_entity_poly.pdbx_seq_one_letter_code
_entity_poly.pdbx_strand_id
1 'polypeptide(L)'
;MRDDIGTLTDREKETLRLLLKGHDAKSIARRHDLSVHTINERLRDARRKLGVSSSREAARLLDEAERPSPEMMRDEVFGVVAAAADMLPPDATDRGWNVTRRFVWLSGGMFIMSLFIAMVAVVTVAGTAPAGNDTAQETTSVTASDAASLETARTWSALLDDGRWDESWRAAATMFKSQLGAAQWKAMVQPVRGSLGAMSSRIFQNVTKARSLPGAPAGSYEVIQFRTVFTHKADAVETVTLVREGDTWKVTGYFVK
;
A
#
# COMPACT_ATOMS: atom_id res chain seq x y z
N MET A 1 -29.93 -4.18 11.28
CA MET A 1 -29.11 -4.76 10.19
C MET A 1 -29.70 -4.55 8.81
N ARG A 2 -31.00 -4.78 8.57
CA ARG A 2 -31.66 -4.37 7.29
C ARG A 2 -31.94 -2.86 7.23
N ASP A 3 -32.19 -2.22 8.37
CA ASP A 3 -32.51 -0.77 8.45
C ASP A 3 -31.31 0.13 8.11
N ASP A 4 -30.09 -0.33 8.37
CA ASP A 4 -28.86 0.45 8.18
C ASP A 4 -28.56 0.72 6.69
N ILE A 5 -29.08 -0.14 5.79
CA ILE A 5 -28.89 -0.08 4.34
C ILE A 5 -29.81 0.95 3.68
N GLY A 6 -30.95 1.26 4.32
CA GLY A 6 -31.84 2.34 3.91
C GLY A 6 -31.22 3.73 4.04
N THR A 7 -30.18 3.88 4.88
CA THR A 7 -29.48 5.16 5.11
C THR A 7 -28.45 5.51 4.03
N LEU A 8 -28.15 4.55 3.14
CA LEU A 8 -27.24 4.75 2.01
C LEU A 8 -27.93 5.48 0.86
N THR A 9 -27.24 6.48 0.33
CA THR A 9 -27.65 7.18 -0.90
C THR A 9 -27.45 6.29 -2.12
N ASP A 10 -28.19 6.55 -3.20
CA ASP A 10 -28.09 5.76 -4.44
C ASP A 10 -26.68 5.76 -5.03
N ARG A 11 -25.94 6.87 -4.88
CA ARG A 11 -24.55 7.01 -5.34
C ARG A 11 -23.57 6.15 -4.52
N GLU A 12 -23.81 6.01 -3.22
CA GLU A 12 -23.02 5.12 -2.36
C GLU A 12 -23.31 3.66 -2.69
N LYS A 13 -24.59 3.29 -2.87
CA LYS A 13 -25.00 1.93 -3.28
C LYS A 13 -24.36 1.54 -4.60
N GLU A 14 -24.41 2.41 -5.61
CA GLU A 14 -23.80 2.14 -6.91
C GLU A 14 -22.29 1.93 -6.83
N THR A 15 -21.61 2.74 -6.01
CA THR A 15 -20.16 2.60 -5.78
C THR A 15 -19.83 1.24 -5.13
N LEU A 16 -20.65 0.78 -4.18
CA LEU A 16 -20.50 -0.53 -3.55
C LEU A 16 -20.78 -1.69 -4.52
N ARG A 17 -21.79 -1.58 -5.39
CA ARG A 17 -22.09 -2.60 -6.42
C ARG A 17 -20.93 -2.78 -7.38
N LEU A 18 -20.32 -1.68 -7.85
CA LEU A 18 -19.16 -1.75 -8.72
C LEU A 18 -17.96 -2.41 -8.04
N LEU A 19 -17.79 -2.17 -6.74
CA LEU A 19 -16.72 -2.75 -5.94
C LEU A 19 -16.87 -4.28 -5.80
N LEU A 20 -18.11 -4.78 -5.71
CA LEU A 20 -18.38 -6.23 -5.75
C LEU A 20 -18.13 -6.85 -7.13
N LYS A 21 -18.43 -6.11 -8.21
CA LYS A 21 -18.14 -6.53 -9.59
C LYS A 21 -16.63 -6.55 -9.92
N GLY A 22 -15.76 -6.30 -8.94
CA GLY A 22 -14.31 -6.36 -9.09
C GLY A 22 -13.66 -5.04 -9.51
N HIS A 23 -14.40 -3.93 -9.57
CA HIS A 23 -13.81 -2.63 -9.84
C HIS A 23 -13.07 -2.07 -8.63
N ASP A 24 -11.90 -1.47 -8.88
CA ASP A 24 -11.20 -0.65 -7.90
C ASP A 24 -11.68 0.82 -7.95
N ALA A 25 -11.33 1.61 -6.94
CA ALA A 25 -11.74 3.01 -6.83
C ALA A 25 -11.26 3.88 -8.02
N LYS A 26 -10.11 3.56 -8.63
CA LYS A 26 -9.57 4.28 -9.79
C LYS A 26 -10.32 3.93 -11.08
N SER A 27 -10.76 2.68 -11.23
CA SER A 27 -11.63 2.24 -12.31
C SER A 27 -13.02 2.87 -12.22
N ILE A 28 -13.60 2.92 -11.02
CA ILE A 28 -14.90 3.55 -10.76
C ILE A 28 -14.84 5.06 -11.03
N ALA A 29 -13.80 5.74 -10.55
CA ALA A 29 -13.58 7.16 -10.76
C ALA A 29 -13.56 7.52 -12.26
N ARG A 30 -12.81 6.76 -13.07
CA ARG A 30 -12.74 6.95 -14.53
C ARG A 30 -14.08 6.72 -15.24
N ARG A 31 -14.89 5.77 -14.77
CA ARG A 31 -16.19 5.48 -15.36
C ARG A 31 -17.23 6.58 -15.11
N HIS A 32 -17.18 7.21 -13.95
CA HIS A 32 -18.14 8.23 -13.55
C HIS A 32 -17.67 9.67 -13.79
N ASP A 33 -16.49 9.85 -14.40
CA ASP A 33 -15.83 11.16 -14.55
C ASP A 33 -15.72 11.92 -13.21
N LEU A 34 -15.35 11.18 -12.16
CA LEU A 34 -15.19 11.70 -10.80
C LEU A 34 -13.74 11.53 -10.34
N SER A 35 -13.36 12.31 -9.33
CA SER A 35 -12.07 12.10 -8.67
C SER A 35 -12.09 10.81 -7.83
N VAL A 36 -10.94 10.14 -7.74
CA VAL A 36 -10.75 8.98 -6.85
C VAL A 36 -11.04 9.34 -5.39
N HIS A 37 -10.74 10.58 -5.00
CA HIS A 37 -11.05 11.10 -3.67
C HIS A 37 -12.56 11.11 -3.40
N THR A 38 -13.37 11.57 -4.35
CA THR A 38 -14.85 11.55 -4.25
C THR A 38 -15.39 10.12 -4.09
N ILE A 39 -14.82 9.15 -4.81
CA ILE A 39 -15.19 7.73 -4.66
C ILE A 39 -14.80 7.21 -3.27
N ASN A 40 -13.61 7.57 -2.77
CA ASN A 40 -13.15 7.15 -1.44
C ASN A 40 -13.98 7.77 -0.31
N GLU A 41 -14.40 9.02 -0.43
CA GLU A 41 -15.31 9.66 0.55
C GLU A 41 -16.66 8.93 0.56
N ARG A 42 -17.24 8.60 -0.60
CA ARG A 42 -18.48 7.79 -0.68
C ARG A 42 -18.33 6.42 -0.01
N LEU A 43 -17.20 5.73 -0.24
CA LEU A 43 -16.92 4.45 0.40
C LEU A 43 -16.68 4.57 1.91
N ARG A 44 -16.21 5.71 2.40
CA ARG A 44 -16.02 6.00 3.81
C ARG A 44 -17.35 6.30 4.49
N ASP A 45 -18.18 7.12 3.87
CA ASP A 45 -19.51 7.45 4.37
C ASP A 45 -20.40 6.19 4.41
N ALA A 46 -20.35 5.36 3.37
CA ALA A 46 -21.05 4.07 3.35
C ALA A 46 -20.62 3.14 4.50
N ARG A 47 -19.32 3.05 4.79
CA ARG A 47 -18.81 2.27 5.94
C ARG A 47 -19.26 2.83 7.28
N ARG A 48 -19.20 4.16 7.45
CA ARG A 48 -19.64 4.85 8.67
C ARG A 48 -21.12 4.59 8.94
N LYS A 49 -21.96 4.62 7.91
CA LYS A 49 -23.40 4.35 7.98
C LYS A 49 -23.71 2.89 8.31
N LEU A 50 -22.99 1.96 7.69
CA LEU A 50 -23.18 0.51 7.92
C LEU A 50 -22.44 -0.02 9.16
N GLY A 51 -21.65 0.80 9.86
CA GLY A 51 -20.88 0.39 11.03
C GLY A 51 -19.76 -0.63 10.75
N VAL A 52 -19.35 -0.78 9.47
CA VAL A 52 -18.35 -1.77 9.07
C VAL A 52 -16.96 -1.17 8.84
N SER A 53 -15.94 -1.99 9.04
CA SER A 53 -14.54 -1.57 8.91
C SER A 53 -14.05 -1.52 7.45
N SER A 54 -14.65 -2.32 6.56
CA SER A 54 -14.17 -2.54 5.19
C SER A 54 -15.22 -2.24 4.12
N SER A 55 -14.80 -1.62 3.01
CA SER A 55 -15.68 -1.32 1.88
C SER A 55 -16.14 -2.60 1.15
N ARG A 56 -15.32 -3.67 1.20
CA ARG A 56 -15.70 -5.00 0.69
C ARG A 56 -16.71 -5.71 1.59
N GLU A 57 -16.70 -5.38 2.88
CA GLU A 57 -17.69 -5.88 3.83
C GLU A 57 -19.01 -5.12 3.68
N ALA A 58 -18.95 -3.79 3.58
CA ALA A 58 -20.08 -2.92 3.25
C ALA A 58 -20.79 -3.38 1.96
N ALA A 59 -20.00 -3.69 0.93
CA ALA A 59 -20.56 -4.12 -0.34
C ALA A 59 -21.22 -5.51 -0.23
N ARG A 60 -20.63 -6.46 0.51
CA ARG A 60 -21.26 -7.76 0.79
C ARG A 60 -22.57 -7.63 1.56
N LEU A 61 -22.64 -6.73 2.55
CA LEU A 61 -23.89 -6.46 3.28
C LEU A 61 -24.95 -5.86 2.37
N LEU A 62 -24.56 -4.97 1.46
CA LEU A 62 -25.47 -4.42 0.46
C LEU A 62 -26.01 -5.52 -0.46
N ASP A 63 -25.16 -6.40 -0.99
CA ASP A 63 -25.57 -7.52 -1.85
C ASP A 63 -26.47 -8.51 -1.13
N GLU A 64 -26.18 -8.84 0.13
CA GLU A 64 -27.04 -9.71 0.93
C GLU A 64 -28.43 -9.11 1.20
N ALA A 65 -28.54 -7.78 1.27
CA ALA A 65 -29.82 -7.11 1.42
C ALA A 65 -30.54 -6.82 0.11
N GLU A 66 -29.80 -6.67 -0.99
CA GLU A 66 -30.33 -6.53 -2.35
C GLU A 66 -30.71 -7.88 -2.95
N ARG A 67 -30.20 -9.01 -2.41
CA ARG A 67 -30.65 -10.35 -2.77
C ARG A 67 -32.14 -10.48 -2.46
N PRO A 68 -33.00 -10.68 -3.48
CA PRO A 68 -34.38 -11.01 -3.22
C PRO A 68 -34.40 -12.28 -2.38
N SER A 69 -35.13 -12.24 -1.25
CA SER A 69 -35.40 -13.44 -0.47
C SER A 69 -36.03 -14.45 -1.43
N PRO A 70 -35.51 -15.69 -1.52
CA PRO A 70 -36.11 -16.70 -2.38
C PRO A 70 -37.43 -17.13 -1.75
N GLU A 71 -38.51 -16.43 -2.08
CA GLU A 71 -39.83 -17.02 -2.01
C GLU A 71 -39.91 -18.09 -3.11
N MET A 72 -39.81 -19.34 -2.66
CA MET A 72 -40.54 -20.51 -3.15
C MET A 72 -40.77 -20.64 -4.66
N MET A 73 -39.91 -21.41 -5.33
CA MET A 73 -40.33 -22.31 -6.42
C MET A 73 -39.60 -23.65 -6.19
N ARG A 74 -40.25 -24.55 -5.46
CA ARG A 74 -40.94 -25.74 -6.00
C ARG A 74 -40.02 -26.64 -6.82
N ASP A 75 -39.69 -27.73 -6.14
CA ASP A 75 -39.22 -29.01 -6.65
C ASP A 75 -40.07 -29.45 -7.86
N GLU A 76 -39.44 -29.60 -9.02
CA GLU A 76 -39.92 -30.54 -10.03
C GLU A 76 -38.77 -31.40 -10.52
N VAL A 77 -39.10 -32.69 -10.58
CA VAL A 77 -38.25 -33.85 -10.73
C VAL A 77 -38.09 -34.20 -12.21
N PHE A 78 -37.02 -34.94 -12.52
CA PHE A 78 -36.80 -35.85 -13.65
C PHE A 78 -36.11 -35.33 -14.93
N GLY A 79 -35.14 -36.12 -15.40
CA GLY A 79 -34.78 -36.21 -16.81
C GLY A 79 -33.33 -36.62 -17.10
N VAL A 80 -33.06 -37.92 -17.14
CA VAL A 80 -31.81 -38.53 -17.64
C VAL A 80 -31.69 -38.36 -19.17
N VAL A 81 -30.46 -38.31 -19.70
CA VAL A 81 -29.91 -39.07 -20.87
C VAL A 81 -28.80 -38.26 -21.60
N ALA A 82 -27.84 -39.03 -22.10
CA ALA A 82 -26.50 -38.71 -22.58
C ALA A 82 -26.38 -38.30 -24.07
N ALA A 83 -25.15 -37.85 -24.39
CA ALA A 83 -24.33 -38.17 -25.58
C ALA A 83 -24.47 -37.38 -26.90
N ALA A 84 -23.32 -37.38 -27.61
CA ALA A 84 -22.96 -36.90 -28.97
C ALA A 84 -22.66 -35.39 -29.09
N ALA A 85 -21.46 -34.87 -29.40
CA ALA A 85 -20.36 -35.19 -30.34
C ALA A 85 -20.65 -34.81 -31.81
N ASP A 86 -20.01 -33.72 -32.30
CA ASP A 86 -19.39 -33.53 -33.64
C ASP A 86 -18.68 -32.14 -33.70
N MET A 87 -17.35 -32.06 -33.89
CA MET A 87 -16.58 -31.79 -35.15
C MET A 87 -16.85 -30.39 -35.77
N LEU A 88 -15.94 -29.45 -36.12
CA LEU A 88 -14.49 -29.35 -36.45
C LEU A 88 -14.02 -27.84 -36.38
N PRO A 89 -12.70 -27.50 -36.49
CA PRO A 89 -12.05 -26.16 -36.38
C PRO A 89 -11.70 -25.55 -37.78
N PRO A 90 -11.13 -24.31 -37.96
CA PRO A 90 -9.73 -23.93 -37.63
C PRO A 90 -9.44 -22.44 -37.27
N ASP A 91 -8.21 -22.23 -36.76
CA ASP A 91 -7.36 -21.03 -36.72
C ASP A 91 -7.82 -19.71 -36.05
N ALA A 92 -7.17 -19.37 -34.94
CA ALA A 92 -6.53 -18.06 -34.77
C ALA A 92 -5.50 -18.09 -33.62
N THR A 93 -4.30 -17.63 -33.96
CA THR A 93 -3.23 -17.11 -33.10
C THR A 93 -3.72 -16.46 -31.80
N ASP A 94 -3.21 -16.87 -30.64
CA ASP A 94 -2.13 -16.14 -30.00
C ASP A 94 -1.69 -16.73 -28.66
N ARG A 95 -0.41 -16.47 -28.39
CA ARG A 95 0.45 -17.04 -27.36
C ARG A 95 0.07 -16.54 -25.96
N GLY A 96 -0.89 -17.20 -25.30
CA GLY A 96 -1.24 -16.95 -23.89
C GLY A 96 -0.65 -17.99 -22.95
N TRP A 97 0.44 -17.65 -22.24
CA TRP A 97 0.96 -18.50 -21.17
C TRP A 97 -0.02 -18.52 -19.99
N ASN A 98 -0.56 -19.70 -19.74
CA ASN A 98 -1.56 -19.99 -18.74
C ASN A 98 -1.07 -19.80 -17.29
N VAL A 99 -1.95 -19.18 -16.49
CA VAL A 99 -2.53 -19.73 -15.25
C VAL A 99 -1.59 -20.04 -14.08
N THR A 100 -1.90 -19.41 -12.95
CA THR A 100 -1.62 -19.83 -11.56
C THR A 100 -0.16 -19.99 -11.10
N ARG A 101 0.23 -19.09 -10.19
CA ARG A 101 0.86 -19.53 -8.95
C ARG A 101 0.25 -18.80 -7.76
N ARG A 102 -0.72 -19.48 -7.13
CA ARG A 102 -0.96 -19.37 -5.71
C ARG A 102 0.38 -19.57 -4.99
N PHE A 103 0.87 -18.55 -4.30
CA PHE A 103 1.64 -18.77 -3.08
C PHE A 103 0.91 -18.07 -1.95
N VAL A 104 -0.02 -18.84 -1.37
CA VAL A 104 -0.44 -18.68 0.01
C VAL A 104 0.78 -18.97 0.88
N TRP A 105 1.14 -18.05 1.77
CA TRP A 105 1.75 -18.32 3.08
C TRP A 105 1.69 -17.02 3.91
N LEU A 106 0.67 -16.75 4.75
CA LEU A 106 0.45 -17.32 6.09
C LEU A 106 1.81 -17.47 6.80
N SER A 107 2.36 -16.49 7.53
CA SER A 107 1.91 -16.08 8.88
C SER A 107 2.53 -14.74 9.34
N GLY A 108 3.07 -13.91 8.42
CA GLY A 108 3.78 -12.66 8.77
C GLY A 108 3.48 -11.45 7.86
N GLY A 109 2.61 -11.62 6.85
CA GLY A 109 2.41 -10.61 5.80
C GLY A 109 1.65 -9.35 6.21
N MET A 110 0.93 -9.35 7.33
CA MET A 110 0.21 -8.16 7.78
C MET A 110 1.16 -7.09 8.36
N PHE A 111 2.32 -7.49 8.89
CA PHE A 111 3.33 -6.59 9.43
C PHE A 111 4.30 -6.05 8.36
N ILE A 112 4.61 -6.87 7.34
CA ILE A 112 5.48 -6.44 6.23
C ILE A 112 4.77 -5.41 5.34
N MET A 113 3.45 -5.48 5.15
CA MET A 113 2.72 -4.45 4.38
C MET A 113 2.51 -3.14 5.17
N SER A 114 2.39 -3.18 6.50
CA SER A 114 2.18 -1.99 7.31
C SER A 114 3.44 -1.16 7.54
N LEU A 115 4.63 -1.78 7.45
CA LEU A 115 5.89 -1.03 7.48
C LEU A 115 6.22 -0.37 6.13
N PHE A 116 5.69 -0.90 5.03
CA PHE A 116 5.86 -0.36 3.67
C PHE A 116 4.79 0.69 3.29
N ILE A 117 3.65 0.72 3.99
CA ILE A 117 2.57 1.68 3.76
C ILE A 117 2.30 2.47 5.05
N ALA A 118 3.31 3.19 5.53
CA ALA A 118 3.10 4.24 6.51
C ALA A 118 3.82 5.51 6.05
N MET A 119 3.10 6.28 5.21
CA MET A 119 3.02 7.74 5.22
C MET A 119 2.98 8.33 3.80
N VAL A 120 1.78 8.33 3.22
CA VAL A 120 1.33 9.46 2.39
C VAL A 120 0.94 10.55 3.39
N ALA A 121 1.91 11.35 3.82
CA ALA A 121 1.63 12.65 4.40
C ALA A 121 1.70 13.67 3.27
N VAL A 122 0.55 14.27 3.02
CA VAL A 122 0.31 15.38 2.11
C VAL A 122 1.26 16.53 2.46
N VAL A 123 2.05 16.98 1.48
CA VAL A 123 2.51 18.37 1.42
C VAL A 123 2.14 18.91 0.04
N THR A 124 0.94 19.47 -0.05
CA THR A 124 0.59 20.46 -1.07
C THR A 124 0.37 21.78 -0.38
N VAL A 125 1.39 22.64 -0.38
CA VAL A 125 1.19 24.09 -0.23
C VAL A 125 1.87 24.74 -1.42
N ALA A 126 1.09 24.96 -2.48
CA ALA A 126 1.34 26.03 -3.44
C ALA A 126 0.24 27.07 -3.22
N GLY A 127 0.38 27.81 -2.11
CA GLY A 127 -0.40 29.00 -1.83
C GLY A 127 0.46 30.22 -2.14
N THR A 128 0.08 30.93 -3.18
CA THR A 128 0.56 32.26 -3.56
C THR A 128 0.42 33.25 -2.39
N ALA A 129 1.51 33.93 -2.06
CA ALA A 129 1.58 34.98 -1.03
C ALA A 129 0.65 36.17 -1.32
N PRO A 130 0.23 36.88 -0.26
CA PRO A 130 0.77 38.22 -0.10
C PRO A 130 1.36 38.48 1.29
N ALA A 131 2.21 39.51 1.33
CA ALA A 131 3.07 39.93 2.42
C ALA A 131 2.33 40.31 3.71
N GLY A 132 3.01 40.10 4.84
CA GLY A 132 2.76 40.82 6.09
C GLY A 132 2.66 39.94 7.33
N ASN A 133 3.67 40.07 8.18
CA ASN A 133 3.70 39.85 9.63
C ASN A 133 4.44 38.60 10.12
N ASP A 134 5.47 38.89 10.90
CA ASP A 134 6.31 37.99 11.66
C ASP A 134 5.53 36.89 12.37
N THR A 135 5.68 35.67 11.90
CA THR A 135 5.63 34.49 12.74
C THR A 135 6.69 33.56 12.19
N ALA A 136 7.77 33.42 12.96
CA ALA A 136 8.91 32.58 12.65
C ALA A 136 8.43 31.21 12.16
N GLN A 137 8.56 31.00 10.85
CA GLN A 137 8.71 29.66 10.30
C GLN A 137 10.01 29.13 10.91
N GLU A 138 9.90 28.16 11.81
CA GLU A 138 11.04 27.36 12.26
C GLU A 138 11.63 26.65 11.03
N THR A 139 12.57 27.35 10.44
CA THR A 139 13.47 26.84 9.41
C THR A 139 14.32 25.79 10.08
N THR A 140 14.00 24.52 9.80
CA THR A 140 14.84 23.32 9.87
C THR A 140 16.09 23.44 10.75
N SER A 141 15.90 23.37 12.06
CA SER A 141 17.01 23.07 12.97
C SER A 141 17.14 21.55 13.05
N VAL A 142 18.12 20.98 12.34
CA VAL A 142 18.53 19.58 12.51
C VAL A 142 18.99 19.43 13.96
N THR A 143 18.16 18.83 14.80
CA THR A 143 18.56 18.52 16.17
C THR A 143 19.62 17.41 16.14
N ALA A 144 20.45 17.29 17.18
CA ALA A 144 21.50 16.25 17.21
C ALA A 144 20.96 14.82 16.99
N SER A 145 19.72 14.55 17.40
CA SER A 145 19.00 13.30 17.11
C SER A 145 18.82 13.07 15.60
N ASP A 146 18.41 14.12 14.88
CA ASP A 146 18.18 14.09 13.44
C ASP A 146 19.48 13.87 12.67
N ALA A 147 20.59 14.43 13.16
CA ALA A 147 21.90 14.23 12.56
C ALA A 147 22.35 12.75 12.66
N ALA A 148 22.18 12.12 13.82
CA ALA A 148 22.58 10.74 14.06
C ALA A 148 21.73 9.72 13.27
N SER A 149 20.41 9.94 13.22
CA SER A 149 19.51 9.09 12.43
C SER A 149 19.75 9.25 10.93
N LEU A 150 20.02 10.48 10.46
CA LEU A 150 20.35 10.78 9.07
C LEU A 150 21.67 10.13 8.64
N GLU A 151 22.70 10.20 9.47
CA GLU A 151 23.97 9.52 9.21
C GLU A 151 23.79 8.00 9.13
N THR A 152 23.00 7.44 10.06
CA THR A 152 22.66 6.01 10.05
C THR A 152 21.92 5.62 8.77
N ALA A 153 20.93 6.42 8.35
CA ALA A 153 20.16 6.17 7.14
C ALA A 153 21.03 6.24 5.88
N ARG A 154 21.94 7.23 5.79
CA ARG A 154 22.89 7.36 4.67
C ARG A 154 23.82 6.16 4.61
N THR A 155 24.45 5.80 5.73
CA THR A 155 25.39 4.69 5.83
C THR A 155 24.72 3.37 5.45
N TRP A 156 23.52 3.13 5.96
CA TRP A 156 22.76 1.93 5.65
C TRP A 156 22.34 1.89 4.18
N SER A 157 21.90 3.01 3.61
CA SER A 157 21.48 3.08 2.21
C SER A 157 22.66 2.90 1.24
N ALA A 158 23.86 3.35 1.61
CA ALA A 158 25.08 3.10 0.84
C ALA A 158 25.40 1.60 0.72
N LEU A 159 25.09 0.79 1.75
CA LEU A 159 25.21 -0.67 1.65
C LEU A 159 24.32 -1.25 0.55
N LEU A 160 23.14 -0.66 0.32
CA LEU A 160 22.26 -1.07 -0.76
C LEU A 160 22.79 -0.65 -2.13
N ASP A 161 23.38 0.54 -2.20
CA ASP A 161 23.96 1.06 -3.44
C ASP A 161 25.19 0.21 -3.87
N ASP A 162 25.98 -0.28 -2.90
CA ASP A 162 27.12 -1.19 -3.11
C ASP A 162 26.72 -2.67 -3.32
N GLY A 163 25.41 -2.98 -3.28
CA GLY A 163 24.93 -4.37 -3.39
C GLY A 163 25.25 -5.27 -2.20
N ARG A 164 25.62 -4.69 -1.05
CA ARG A 164 25.97 -5.39 0.21
C ARG A 164 24.72 -5.78 0.99
N TRP A 165 23.87 -6.60 0.38
CA TRP A 165 22.53 -6.97 0.90
C TRP A 165 22.57 -7.61 2.28
N ASP A 166 23.43 -8.61 2.47
CA ASP A 166 23.57 -9.33 3.74
C ASP A 166 24.03 -8.39 4.86
N GLU A 167 24.83 -7.38 4.53
CA GLU A 167 25.32 -6.38 5.47
C GLU A 167 24.25 -5.38 5.87
N SER A 168 23.47 -4.91 4.90
CA SER A 168 22.29 -4.07 5.17
C SER A 168 21.29 -4.78 6.09
N TRP A 169 21.11 -6.10 5.92
CA TRP A 169 20.27 -6.90 6.81
C TRP A 169 20.85 -7.00 8.23
N ARG A 170 22.15 -7.30 8.37
CA ARG A 170 22.81 -7.38 9.68
C ARG A 170 22.75 -6.05 10.45
N ALA A 171 22.91 -4.94 9.73
CA ALA A 171 22.86 -3.58 10.28
C ALA A 171 21.45 -3.11 10.65
N ALA A 172 20.40 -3.80 10.19
CA ALA A 172 19.02 -3.48 10.50
C ALA A 172 18.64 -3.79 11.95
N ALA A 173 17.53 -3.19 12.36
CA ALA A 173 16.91 -3.35 13.68
C ALA A 173 16.57 -4.82 13.97
N THR A 174 16.50 -5.16 15.25
CA THR A 174 16.10 -6.50 15.71
C THR A 174 14.71 -6.86 15.20
N MET A 175 13.78 -5.89 15.23
CA MET A 175 12.44 -6.06 14.69
C MET A 175 12.45 -6.43 13.19
N PHE A 176 13.25 -5.74 12.37
CA PHE A 176 13.35 -6.05 10.93
C PHE A 176 13.83 -7.49 10.71
N LYS A 177 14.88 -7.90 11.41
CA LYS A 177 15.47 -9.24 11.30
C LYS A 177 14.53 -10.34 11.82
N SER A 178 13.67 -10.03 12.78
CA SER A 178 12.65 -10.98 13.28
C SER A 178 11.53 -11.25 12.28
N GLN A 179 11.26 -10.32 11.37
CA GLN A 179 10.17 -10.41 10.40
C GLN A 179 10.65 -10.90 9.03
N LEU A 180 11.89 -10.58 8.67
CA LEU A 180 12.45 -10.85 7.35
C LEU A 180 13.83 -11.48 7.48
N GLY A 181 14.02 -12.70 7.01
CA GLY A 181 15.33 -13.36 7.00
C GLY A 181 16.27 -12.77 5.94
N ALA A 182 17.59 -12.90 6.13
CA ALA A 182 18.61 -12.32 5.24
C ALA A 182 18.44 -12.71 3.76
N ALA A 183 18.24 -14.00 3.50
CA ALA A 183 18.03 -14.51 2.15
C ALA A 183 16.74 -13.95 1.51
N GLN A 184 15.67 -13.82 2.28
CA GLN A 184 14.41 -13.25 1.81
C GLN A 184 14.52 -11.75 1.54
N TRP A 185 15.21 -11.01 2.42
CA TRP A 185 15.53 -9.60 2.21
C TRP A 185 16.28 -9.39 0.90
N LYS A 186 17.37 -10.13 0.69
CA LYS A 186 18.16 -10.09 -0.54
C LYS A 186 17.31 -10.36 -1.78
N ALA A 187 16.51 -11.43 -1.75
CA ALA A 187 15.62 -11.80 -2.85
C ALA A 187 14.58 -10.72 -3.17
N MET A 188 14.14 -9.94 -2.17
CA MET A 188 13.20 -8.84 -2.36
C MET A 188 13.87 -7.56 -2.86
N VAL A 189 14.99 -7.15 -2.26
CA VAL A 189 15.61 -5.83 -2.55
C VAL A 189 16.42 -5.83 -3.85
N GLN A 190 17.05 -6.96 -4.19
CA GLN A 190 17.92 -7.06 -5.36
C GLN A 190 17.21 -6.74 -6.69
N PRO A 191 16.03 -7.32 -7.02
CA PRO A 191 15.35 -6.99 -8.28
C PRO A 191 14.84 -5.53 -8.31
N VAL A 192 14.39 -5.00 -7.16
CA VAL A 192 13.95 -3.61 -7.04
C VAL A 192 15.10 -2.66 -7.33
N ARG A 193 16.23 -2.80 -6.62
CA ARG A 193 17.44 -2.00 -6.86
C ARG A 193 18.01 -2.20 -8.27
N GLY A 194 18.00 -3.43 -8.79
CA GLY A 194 18.46 -3.73 -10.14
C GLY A 194 17.67 -2.99 -11.22
N SER A 195 16.35 -2.85 -11.06
CA SER A 195 15.50 -2.11 -12.00
C SER A 195 15.76 -0.60 -12.01
N LEU A 196 16.20 -0.03 -10.88
CA LEU A 196 16.50 1.40 -10.74
C LEU A 196 17.83 1.77 -11.42
N GLY A 197 18.80 0.86 -11.44
CA GLY A 197 20.15 1.13 -11.93
C GLY A 197 21.05 1.80 -10.88
N ALA A 198 22.21 2.29 -11.31
CA ALA A 198 23.18 2.92 -10.42
C ALA A 198 22.64 4.24 -9.84
N MET A 199 22.97 4.52 -8.58
CA MET A 199 22.63 5.80 -7.93
C MET A 199 23.58 6.90 -8.39
N SER A 200 23.05 8.01 -8.88
CA SER A 200 23.81 9.21 -9.26
C SER A 200 23.88 10.22 -8.13
N SER A 201 22.77 10.47 -7.43
CA SER A 201 22.72 11.38 -6.29
C SER A 201 21.60 11.01 -5.31
N ARG A 202 21.80 11.35 -4.03
CA ARG A 202 20.81 11.20 -2.95
C ARG A 202 20.78 12.48 -2.11
N ILE A 203 19.64 13.17 -2.10
CA ILE A 203 19.46 14.45 -1.41
C ILE A 203 18.45 14.27 -0.28
N PHE A 204 18.83 14.66 0.94
CA PHE A 204 17.94 14.66 2.10
C PHE A 204 16.77 15.63 1.87
N GLN A 205 15.55 15.19 2.18
CA GLN A 205 14.33 16.00 2.05
C GLN A 205 13.79 16.40 3.42
N ASN A 206 13.46 15.42 4.27
CA ASN A 206 12.90 15.65 5.59
C ASN A 206 13.14 14.47 6.53
N VAL A 207 12.90 14.74 7.81
CA VAL A 207 12.79 13.73 8.87
C VAL A 207 11.47 13.95 9.61
N THR A 208 10.73 12.87 9.83
CA THR A 208 9.48 12.88 10.61
C THR A 208 9.62 11.99 11.83
N LYS A 209 9.48 12.57 13.03
CA LYS A 209 9.49 11.84 14.29
C LYS A 209 8.14 11.22 14.58
N ALA A 210 8.14 9.97 15.03
CA ALA A 210 6.94 9.27 15.47
C ALA A 210 7.21 8.47 16.75
N ARG A 211 6.18 8.32 17.60
CA ARG A 211 6.25 7.43 18.78
C ARG A 211 5.53 6.09 18.58
N SER A 212 4.82 5.97 17.47
CA SER A 212 4.04 4.82 17.08
C SER A 212 3.91 4.80 15.56
N LEU A 213 4.03 3.62 14.95
CA LEU A 213 3.71 3.39 13.56
C LEU A 213 2.64 2.30 13.45
N PRO A 214 1.77 2.33 12.42
CA PRO A 214 0.79 1.27 12.21
C PRO A 214 1.47 -0.10 12.14
N GLY A 215 1.06 -1.03 13.01
CA GLY A 215 1.67 -2.35 13.05
C GLY A 215 3.11 -2.37 13.56
N ALA A 216 3.61 -1.33 14.23
CA ALA A 216 4.88 -1.39 14.94
C ALA A 216 4.67 -1.22 16.46
N PRO A 217 5.53 -1.81 17.31
CA PRO A 217 5.53 -1.54 18.74
C PRO A 217 5.72 -0.05 19.04
N ALA A 218 5.31 0.40 20.23
CA ALA A 218 5.65 1.75 20.69
C ALA A 218 7.18 1.91 20.80
N GLY A 219 7.71 3.04 20.35
CA GLY A 219 9.14 3.30 20.31
C GLY A 219 9.45 4.66 19.71
N SER A 220 10.69 5.13 19.80
CA SER A 220 11.11 6.36 19.11
C SER A 220 11.49 6.03 17.68
N TYR A 221 10.70 6.50 16.73
CA TYR A 221 10.91 6.32 15.30
C TYR A 221 11.25 7.63 14.62
N GLU A 222 12.10 7.54 13.61
CA GLU A 222 12.37 8.63 12.68
C GLU A 222 12.23 8.09 11.25
N VAL A 223 11.40 8.77 10.45
CA VAL A 223 11.17 8.46 9.03
C VAL A 223 11.90 9.49 8.22
N ILE A 224 12.92 9.07 7.48
CA ILE A 224 13.77 9.94 6.67
C ILE A 224 13.41 9.74 5.20
N GLN A 225 13.21 10.85 4.50
CA GLN A 225 12.97 10.84 3.06
C GLN A 225 14.17 11.42 2.32
N PHE A 226 14.57 10.74 1.25
CA PHE A 226 15.52 11.23 0.27
C PHE A 226 14.86 11.35 -1.10
N ARG A 227 15.28 12.36 -1.86
CA ARG A 227 15.10 12.41 -3.30
C ARG A 227 16.37 11.85 -3.93
N THR A 228 16.22 10.81 -4.74
CA THR A 228 17.33 10.05 -5.29
C THR A 228 17.20 9.95 -6.79
N VAL A 229 18.31 10.19 -7.48
CA VAL A 229 18.44 10.03 -8.93
C VAL A 229 19.13 8.70 -9.18
N PHE A 230 18.43 7.77 -9.81
CA PHE A 230 19.00 6.54 -10.35
C PHE A 230 19.07 6.59 -11.87
N THR A 231 19.92 5.76 -12.48
CA THR A 231 20.08 5.68 -13.94
C THR A 231 18.76 5.49 -14.69
N HIS A 232 17.86 4.65 -14.18
CA HIS A 232 16.57 4.36 -14.83
C HIS A 232 15.38 5.09 -14.16
N LYS A 233 15.65 5.92 -13.14
CA LYS A 233 14.61 6.65 -12.42
C LYS A 233 15.17 7.93 -11.80
N ALA A 234 14.96 9.05 -12.50
CA ALA A 234 15.54 10.33 -12.13
C ALA A 234 14.89 11.04 -10.93
N ASP A 235 13.69 10.62 -10.51
CA ASP A 235 12.97 11.22 -9.37
C ASP A 235 12.40 10.14 -8.44
N ALA A 236 13.29 9.34 -7.87
CA ALA A 236 12.91 8.36 -6.88
C ALA A 236 12.79 8.99 -5.49
N VAL A 237 11.80 8.54 -4.73
CA VAL A 237 11.70 8.88 -3.30
C VAL A 237 12.05 7.66 -2.50
N GLU A 238 13.18 7.73 -1.78
CA GLU A 238 13.58 6.70 -0.82
C GLU A 238 13.09 7.11 0.58
N THR A 239 12.37 6.20 1.25
CA THR A 239 11.92 6.35 2.62
C THR A 239 12.64 5.33 3.49
N VAL A 240 13.42 5.80 4.46
CA VAL A 240 14.13 4.98 5.45
C VAL A 240 13.49 5.20 6.81
N THR A 241 12.94 4.15 7.41
CA THR A 241 12.38 4.22 8.76
C THR A 241 13.40 3.67 9.74
N LEU A 242 13.72 4.45 10.76
CA LEU A 242 14.63 4.09 11.83
C LEU A 242 13.88 4.02 13.15
N VAL A 243 14.33 3.13 14.02
CA VAL A 243 13.90 3.03 15.41
C VAL A 243 15.12 3.18 16.31
N ARG A 244 14.93 3.81 17.46
CA ARG A 244 15.97 3.91 18.49
C ARG A 244 16.02 2.61 19.30
N GLU A 245 17.09 1.83 19.13
CA GLU A 245 17.41 0.66 19.94
C GLU A 245 18.53 1.03 20.92
N GLY A 246 18.17 1.28 22.19
CA GLY A 246 19.08 1.83 23.20
C GLY A 246 19.54 3.24 22.81
N ASP A 247 20.85 3.43 22.66
CA ASP A 247 21.44 4.69 22.21
C ASP A 247 21.81 4.71 20.72
N THR A 248 21.40 3.69 19.96
CA THR A 248 21.69 3.59 18.52
C THR A 248 20.44 3.64 17.68
N TRP A 249 20.52 4.34 16.55
CA TRP A 249 19.51 4.26 15.50
C TRP A 249 19.73 3.00 14.67
N LYS A 250 18.64 2.30 14.36
CA LYS A 250 18.65 1.11 13.51
C LYS A 250 17.55 1.20 12.48
N VAL A 251 17.88 0.83 11.24
CA VAL A 251 16.88 0.81 10.16
C VAL A 251 15.91 -0.32 10.40
N THR A 252 14.64 0.03 10.51
CA THR A 252 13.55 -0.94 10.62
C THR A 252 12.77 -1.10 9.33
N GLY A 253 12.89 -0.18 8.36
CA GLY A 253 12.15 -0.27 7.11
C GLY A 253 12.78 0.54 5.99
N TYR A 254 12.59 0.09 4.75
CA TYR A 254 13.07 0.76 3.55
C TYR A 254 12.06 0.62 2.43
N PHE A 255 11.77 1.74 1.76
CA PHE A 255 10.88 1.79 0.62
C PHE A 255 11.42 2.76 -0.44
N VAL A 256 11.19 2.45 -1.72
CA VAL A 256 11.53 3.32 -2.85
C VAL A 256 10.38 3.31 -3.85
N LYS A 257 9.99 4.50 -4.32
CA LYS A 257 8.90 4.68 -5.29
C LYS A 257 9.27 5.62 -6.41
#